data_AF-A0A951M9T8-F1
#
_entry.id   AF-A0A951M9T8-F1
#
_cell.length_a   1.000
_cell.length_b   1.000
_cell.length_c   1.000
_cell.angle_alpha   90.00
_cell.angle_beta   90.00
_cell.angle_gamma   90.00
#
_symmetry.space_group_name_H-M   'P 1'
#
loop_
_entity.id
_entity.type
_entity.pdbx_description
1 polymer ?
#
loop_
_entity_poly.entity_id
_entity_poly.type
_entity_poly.pdbx_seq_one_letter_code
_entity_poly.pdbx_strand_id
1 'polypeptide(L)'
;MKSPATHSGFWAQRWHGQTPWRWLFWRDMLGVGSAINLFTGFVALWLLSQDHPVAWAVAVHFAPLPYNAFLVRSLWRNAARPAWTLPCAAAWLVAMLVV
;
A
#
# COMPACT_ATOMS: atom_id res chain seq x y z
N MET A 1 -7.08 26.31 29.43
CA MET A 1 -5.91 25.90 28.63
C MET A 1 -6.37 24.88 27.60
N LYS A 2 -6.39 25.24 26.31
CA LYS A 2 -6.79 24.34 25.22
C LYS A 2 -5.51 23.65 24.78
N SER A 3 -5.32 22.38 25.14
CA SER A 3 -4.13 21.61 24.75
C SER A 3 -3.93 21.73 23.24
N PRO A 4 -2.70 21.99 22.74
CA PRO A 4 -2.47 21.97 21.31
C PRO A 4 -2.82 20.57 20.84
N ALA A 5 -3.84 20.45 20.00
CA ALA A 5 -4.08 19.24 19.25
C ALA A 5 -2.81 19.03 18.42
N THR A 6 -1.88 18.24 18.94
CA THR A 6 -0.78 17.71 18.14
C THR A 6 -1.48 16.96 17.03
N HIS A 7 -1.52 17.56 15.83
CA HIS A 7 -1.85 16.88 14.61
C HIS A 7 -0.86 15.72 14.52
N SER A 8 -1.23 14.57 15.09
CA SER A 8 -0.53 13.33 14.87
C SER A 8 -0.51 13.19 13.35
N GLY A 9 0.69 13.23 12.76
CA GLY A 9 0.83 13.31 11.31
C GLY A 9 0.00 12.23 10.61
N PHE A 10 -0.35 12.45 9.34
CA PHE A 10 -1.19 11.55 8.53
C PHE A 10 -0.81 10.05 8.65
N TRP A 11 0.48 9.78 8.85
CA TRP A 11 1.08 8.48 9.12
C TRP A 11 0.80 7.94 10.53
N ALA A 12 0.88 8.78 11.56
CA ALA A 12 0.61 8.40 12.96
C ALA A 12 -0.88 8.08 13.19
N GLN A 13 -1.82 8.82 12.60
CA GLN A 13 -3.25 8.51 12.70
C GLN A 13 -3.60 7.13 12.12
N ARG A 14 -3.00 6.77 10.96
CA ARG A 14 -3.17 5.44 10.36
C ARG A 14 -2.48 4.34 11.16
N TRP A 15 -1.28 4.62 11.67
CA TRP A 15 -0.51 3.67 12.48
C TRP A 15 -1.15 3.34 13.83
N HIS A 16 -1.88 4.29 14.43
CA HIS A 16 -2.64 4.09 15.66
C HIS A 16 -4.05 3.50 15.46
N GLY A 17 -4.44 3.14 14.22
CA GLY A 17 -5.73 2.50 13.96
C GLY A 17 -6.93 3.45 14.12
N GLN A 18 -6.72 4.76 14.11
CA GLN A 18 -7.80 5.76 14.19
C GLN A 18 -8.57 5.89 12.86
N THR A 19 -8.04 5.34 11.78
CA THR A 19 -8.69 5.33 10.46
C THR A 19 -9.56 4.08 10.31
N PRO A 20 -10.82 4.22 9.83
CA PRO A 20 -11.71 3.08 9.62
C PRO A 20 -11.09 2.03 8.69
N TRP A 21 -11.12 0.76 9.08
CA TRP A 21 -10.55 -0.35 8.31
C TRP A 21 -11.10 -0.41 6.87
N ARG A 22 -12.36 -0.02 6.65
CA ARG A 22 -12.99 0.06 5.32
C ARG A 22 -12.26 1.02 4.38
N TRP A 23 -11.85 2.19 4.88
CA TRP A 23 -11.13 3.16 4.05
C TRP A 23 -9.70 2.71 3.76
N LEU A 24 -9.02 2.12 4.74
CA LEU A 24 -7.69 1.52 4.55
C LEU A 24 -7.72 0.40 3.52
N PHE A 25 -8.70 -0.52 3.61
CA PHE A 25 -8.79 -1.67 2.73
C PHE A 25 -9.28 -1.30 1.32
N TRP A 26 -10.38 -0.55 1.19
CA TRP A 26 -10.94 -0.26 -0.13
C TRP A 26 -10.21 0.86 -0.84
N ARG A 27 -9.93 1.98 -0.17
CA ARG A 27 -9.32 3.14 -0.82
C ARG A 27 -7.82 3.00 -0.89
N ASP A 28 -7.16 2.78 0.25
CA ASP A 28 -5.70 2.84 0.29
C ASP A 28 -5.08 1.55 -0.28
N MET A 29 -5.67 0.37 -0.02
CA MET A 29 -5.19 -0.91 -0.52
C MET A 29 -5.70 -1.22 -1.94
N LEU A 30 -7.00 -1.42 -2.13
CA LEU A 30 -7.55 -1.78 -3.44
C LEU A 30 -7.49 -0.64 -4.47
N GLY A 31 -7.70 0.61 -4.06
CA GLY A 31 -7.65 1.76 -4.95
C GLY A 31 -6.22 2.22 -5.22
N VAL A 32 -5.60 2.85 -4.23
CA VAL A 32 -4.28 3.50 -4.36
C VAL A 32 -3.19 2.48 -4.61
N GLY A 33 -3.15 1.38 -3.87
CA GLY A 33 -2.16 0.33 -4.07
C GLY A 33 -2.22 -0.27 -5.48
N SER A 34 -3.41 -0.63 -5.98
CA SER A 34 -3.55 -1.19 -7.34
C SER A 34 -3.22 -0.16 -8.42
N ALA A 35 -3.60 1.10 -8.24
CA ALA A 35 -3.25 2.17 -9.18
C ALA A 35 -1.73 2.38 -9.25
N ILE A 36 -1.05 2.36 -8.10
CA ILE A 36 0.41 2.44 -8.05
C ILE A 36 1.03 1.23 -8.75
N ASN A 37 0.62 0.00 -8.40
CA ASN A 37 1.18 -1.21 -8.99
C ASN A 37 0.98 -1.26 -10.51
N LEU A 38 -0.21 -0.90 -10.99
CA LEU A 38 -0.50 -0.82 -12.42
C LEU A 38 0.36 0.24 -13.12
N PHE A 39 0.55 1.40 -12.48
CA PHE A 39 1.42 2.44 -13.00
C PHE A 39 2.89 1.98 -13.04
N THR A 40 3.40 1.35 -11.98
CA THR A 40 4.77 0.81 -11.97
C THR A 40 4.96 -0.32 -12.97
N GLY A 41 3.97 -1.21 -13.14
CA GLY A 41 4.00 -2.25 -14.18
C GLY A 41 4.04 -1.64 -15.59
N PHE A 42 3.23 -0.61 -15.85
CA PHE A 42 3.26 0.11 -17.11
C PHE A 42 4.60 0.82 -17.36
N VAL A 43 5.18 1.45 -16.33
CA VAL A 43 6.51 2.09 -16.41
C VAL A 43 7.61 1.05 -16.62
N ALA A 44 7.52 -0.12 -15.97
CA ALA A 44 8.46 -1.22 -16.16
C ALA A 44 8.42 -1.75 -17.60
N LEU A 45 7.22 -1.97 -18.16
CA LEU A 45 7.03 -2.34 -19.56
C LEU A 45 7.55 -1.27 -20.53
N TRP A 46 7.31 0.00 -20.21
CA TRP A 46 7.82 1.12 -21.00
C TRP A 46 9.35 1.19 -20.98
N LEU A 47 9.99 1.00 -19.82
CA LEU A 47 11.45 0.93 -19.68
C LEU A 47 12.03 -0.25 -20.47
N LEU A 48 11.41 -1.42 -20.39
CA LEU A 48 11.78 -2.59 -21.19
C LEU A 48 11.65 -2.32 -22.70
N SER A 49 10.61 -1.59 -23.13
CA SER A 49 10.43 -1.20 -24.54
C SER A 49 11.49 -0.22 -25.06
N GLN A 50 12.20 0.45 -24.15
CA GLN A 50 13.29 1.39 -24.46
C GLN A 50 14.67 0.73 -24.41
N ASP A 51 14.75 -0.61 -24.34
CA ASP A 51 15.98 -1.38 -24.16
C ASP A 51 16.80 -0.97 -22.92
N HIS A 52 16.17 -0.37 -21.91
CA HIS A 52 16.84 -0.05 -20.66
C HIS A 52 17.20 -1.32 -19.87
N PRO A 53 18.23 -1.25 -18.99
CA PRO A 53 18.60 -2.37 -18.14
C PRO A 53 17.42 -2.87 -17.31
N VAL A 54 17.17 -4.18 -17.34
CA VAL A 54 16.11 -4.86 -16.59
C VAL A 54 16.12 -4.49 -15.11
N ALA A 55 17.30 -4.19 -14.55
CA ALA A 55 17.44 -3.72 -13.18
C ALA A 55 16.59 -2.49 -12.85
N TRP A 56 16.42 -1.54 -13.78
CA TRP A 56 15.56 -0.37 -13.59
C TRP A 56 14.08 -0.73 -13.59
N ALA A 57 13.66 -1.60 -14.50
CA ALA A 57 12.29 -2.12 -14.52
C ALA A 57 11.96 -2.85 -13.21
N VAL A 58 12.88 -3.67 -12.69
CA VAL A 58 12.74 -4.36 -11.40
C VAL A 58 12.72 -3.36 -10.24
N ALA A 59 13.61 -2.36 -10.21
CA ALA A 59 13.62 -1.36 -9.14
C ALA A 59 12.30 -0.58 -9.06
N VAL A 60 11.75 -0.20 -10.22
CA VAL A 60 10.45 0.49 -10.31
C VAL A 60 9.31 -0.45 -9.91
N HIS A 61 9.34 -1.71 -10.35
CA HIS A 61 8.35 -2.73 -9.99
C HIS A 61 8.31 -3.03 -8.49
N PHE A 62 9.47 -3.02 -7.83
CA PHE A 62 9.59 -3.27 -6.39
C PHE A 62 9.43 -1.99 -5.55
N ALA A 63 9.34 -0.80 -6.13
CA ALA A 63 9.11 0.45 -5.40
C ALA A 63 7.78 0.51 -4.59
N PRO A 64 6.67 -0.15 -4.99
CA PRO A 64 5.43 -0.17 -4.22
C PRO A 64 5.45 -1.08 -2.99
N LEU A 65 6.39 -2.04 -2.91
CA LEU A 65 6.46 -3.03 -1.82
C LEU A 65 6.53 -2.41 -0.42
N PRO A 66 7.36 -1.39 -0.15
CA PRO A 66 7.40 -0.71 1.14
C PRO A 66 6.04 -0.12 1.52
N TYR A 67 5.33 0.45 0.55
CA TYR A 67 4.01 1.04 0.75
C TYR A 67 2.94 -0.04 1.01
N ASN A 68 2.93 -1.10 0.21
CA ASN A 68 2.01 -2.23 0.36
C ASN A 68 2.21 -2.93 1.72
N ALA A 69 3.46 -3.12 2.15
CA ALA A 69 3.79 -3.66 3.46
C ALA A 69 3.32 -2.74 4.61
N PHE A 70 3.46 -1.42 4.45
CA PHE A 70 2.95 -0.46 5.43
C PHE A 70 1.43 -0.54 5.57
N LEU A 71 0.69 -0.67 4.47
CA LEU A 71 -0.77 -0.80 4.50
C LEU A 71 -1.22 -2.09 5.18
N VAL A 72 -0.61 -3.22 4.84
CA VAL A 72 -0.88 -4.52 5.50
C VAL A 72 -0.58 -4.45 6.99
N ARG A 73 0.55 -3.84 7.38
CA ARG A 73 0.93 -3.68 8.79
C ARG A 73 -0.04 -2.78 9.56
N SER A 74 -0.50 -1.70 8.92
CA SER A 74 -1.50 -0.78 9.48
C SER A 74 -2.85 -1.46 9.65
N LEU A 75 -3.28 -2.26 8.66
CA LEU A 75 -4.47 -3.09 8.77
C LEU A 75 -4.32 -4.10 9.90
N TRP A 76 -3.16 -4.77 10.03
CA TRP A 76 -2.85 -5.71 11.11
C TRP A 76 -2.76 -5.08 12.52
N ARG A 77 -2.61 -3.76 12.64
CA ARG A 77 -2.72 -3.04 13.92
C ARG A 77 -4.16 -2.64 14.28
N ASN A 78 -5.08 -2.63 13.31
CA ASN A 78 -6.43 -2.14 13.51
C ASN A 78 -7.34 -3.22 14.13
N ALA A 79 -7.67 -3.10 15.42
CA ALA A 79 -8.39 -4.13 16.19
C ALA A 79 -9.87 -4.30 15.78
N ALA A 80 -10.46 -3.29 15.14
CA ALA A 80 -11.86 -3.29 14.68
C ALA A 80 -12.07 -4.03 13.33
N ARG A 81 -11.07 -4.75 12.84
CA ARG A 81 -11.13 -5.41 11.53
C ARG A 81 -11.77 -6.81 11.61
N PRO A 82 -12.53 -7.21 10.60
CA PRO A 82 -12.96 -8.60 10.43
C PRO A 82 -11.78 -9.54 10.22
N ALA A 83 -11.84 -10.77 10.73
CA ALA A 83 -10.78 -11.78 10.58
C ALA A 83 -10.44 -12.10 9.11
N TRP A 84 -11.41 -11.98 8.18
CA TRP A 84 -11.22 -12.23 6.74
C TRP A 84 -10.38 -11.16 6.03
N THR A 85 -10.22 -9.98 6.61
CA THR A 85 -9.50 -8.88 5.95
C THR A 85 -8.00 -9.14 5.84
N LEU A 86 -7.40 -9.87 6.78
CA LEU A 86 -5.98 -10.23 6.75
C LEU A 86 -5.61 -11.18 5.60
N PRO A 87 -6.28 -12.33 5.41
CA PRO A 87 -5.97 -13.21 4.29
C PRO A 87 -6.27 -12.54 2.95
N CYS A 88 -7.32 -11.72 2.83
CA CYS A 88 -7.55 -10.90 1.64
C CYS A 88 -6.42 -9.90 1.38
N ALA A 89 -5.95 -9.21 2.42
CA ALA A 89 -4.84 -8.28 2.34
C ALA A 89 -3.52 -8.97 1.92
N ALA A 90 -3.26 -10.16 2.47
CA ALA A 90 -2.11 -10.99 2.08
C ALA A 90 -2.23 -11.47 0.62
N ALA A 91 -3.41 -11.97 0.21
CA ALA A 91 -3.68 -12.40 -1.15
C ALA A 91 -3.51 -11.25 -2.15
N TRP A 92 -4.00 -10.06 -1.81
CA TRP A 92 -3.79 -8.86 -2.62
C TRP A 92 -2.31 -8.50 -2.73
N LEU A 93 -1.53 -8.57 -1.64
CA LEU A 93 -0.10 -8.26 -1.68
C LEU A 93 0.66 -9.25 -2.56
N VAL A 94 0.30 -10.54 -2.53
CA VAL A 94 0.87 -11.55 -3.43
C VAL A 94 0.47 -11.29 -4.88
N ALA A 95 -0.81 -10.99 -5.15
CA ALA A 95 -1.27 -10.67 -6.49
C ALA A 95 -0.52 -9.46 -7.09
N MET A 96 -0.26 -8.44 -6.27
CA MET A 96 0.47 -7.24 -6.66
C MET A 96 1.99 -7.43 -6.81
N LEU A 97 2.54 -8.57 -6.38
CA LEU A 97 3.92 -8.94 -6.71
C LEU A 97 4.02 -9.57 -8.10
N VAL A 98 2.92 -10.11 -8.60
CA VAL A 98 2.83 -10.79 -9.90
C VAL A 98 2.45 -9.81 -11.01
N VAL A 99 1.52 -8.89 -10.74
CA VAL A 99 1.12 -7.79 -11.64
C VAL A 99 2.21 -6.74 -11.70
#